data_AF-A0A397BPX3-F1
#
_entry.id   AF-A0A397BPX3-F1
#
_cell.length_a   1.000
_cell.length_b   1.000
_cell.length_c   1.000
_cell.angle_alpha   90.00
_cell.angle_beta   90.00
_cell.angle_gamma   90.00
#
_symmetry.space_group_name_H-M   'P 1'
#
loop_
_entity.id
_entity.type
_entity.pdbx_description
1 polymer ?
#
loop_
_entity_poly.entity_id
_entity_poly.type
_entity_poly.pdbx_seq_one_letter_code
_entity_poly.pdbx_strand_id
1 'polypeptide(L)'
;MTGTVCTHQNAKKLVHRIRYPRYIETDDHKSILDKLGGVECPDVALKASLQVQLDAIHQRHSHELQQLHQTFLAQCGEPNATVAMSKTGGWSDHDHDHYIKLFKDCDPKGIRNDPFLSRVAAQLTNQNVDAIRHHDTWYRCVRRVATLKQDRLNEHARRIQSFRDEASAAMAAATAAAVSATAKDEEWAQRMADQAFMHAKVERFKGKRDAKADMAAHQAEIARLEADAIQVAADRKRLKEHELKKKLLQDHSWQQVDMLAQDEATALKRAIEAEELKERDAVNAERVAFRVEEYEVKH
;
A
#
# COMPACT_ATOMS: atom_id res chain seq x y z
N MET A 1 -17.11 -37.64 30.72
CA MET A 1 -17.27 -37.56 32.19
C MET A 1 -17.66 -36.13 32.55
N THR A 2 -18.95 -35.88 32.73
CA THR A 2 -19.51 -34.55 33.00
C THR A 2 -19.48 -34.26 34.50
N GLY A 3 -18.49 -33.51 34.95
CA GLY A 3 -18.41 -33.04 36.33
C GLY A 3 -19.51 -32.01 36.61
N THR A 4 -20.54 -32.42 37.36
CA THR A 4 -21.54 -31.53 37.92
C THR A 4 -20.86 -30.65 38.98
N VAL A 5 -20.50 -29.43 38.61
CA VAL A 5 -19.91 -28.45 39.53
C VAL A 5 -20.93 -28.17 40.63
N CYS A 6 -20.53 -28.41 41.88
CA CYS A 6 -21.33 -28.24 43.08
C CYS A 6 -21.76 -26.76 43.26
N THR A 7 -22.98 -26.42 42.85
CA THR A 7 -23.55 -25.06 42.90
C THR A 7 -24.25 -24.74 44.23
N HIS A 8 -23.56 -24.87 45.36
CA HIS A 8 -24.09 -24.41 46.66
C HIS A 8 -23.47 -23.07 47.08
N GLN A 9 -23.60 -22.07 46.20
CA GLN A 9 -23.24 -20.69 46.53
C GLN A 9 -24.19 -20.11 47.58
N ASN A 10 -23.65 -19.26 48.45
CA ASN A 10 -24.40 -18.56 49.51
C ASN A 10 -25.53 -17.72 48.88
N ALA A 11 -26.77 -17.84 49.38
CA ALA A 11 -27.96 -17.16 48.84
C ALA A 11 -27.76 -15.64 48.73
N LYS A 12 -27.02 -15.05 49.68
CA LYS A 12 -26.62 -13.64 49.67
C LYS A 12 -25.79 -13.26 48.42
N LYS A 13 -24.95 -14.18 47.91
CA LYS A 13 -24.19 -14.01 46.65
C LYS A 13 -25.09 -14.20 45.42
N LEU A 14 -26.06 -15.12 45.48
CA LEU A 14 -27.01 -15.38 44.38
C LEU A 14 -27.93 -14.18 44.14
N VAL A 15 -28.52 -13.61 45.19
CA VAL A 15 -29.37 -12.40 45.09
C VAL A 15 -28.55 -11.20 44.64
N HIS A 16 -27.32 -11.03 45.13
CA HIS A 16 -26.43 -9.96 44.67
C HIS A 16 -26.16 -10.06 43.15
N ARG A 17 -25.99 -11.29 42.63
CA ARG A 17 -25.87 -11.49 41.18
C ARG A 17 -27.13 -11.09 40.43
N ILE A 18 -28.33 -11.27 40.96
CA ILE A 18 -29.58 -10.84 40.30
C ILE A 18 -29.76 -9.31 40.36
N ARG A 19 -29.33 -8.67 41.46
CA ARG A 19 -29.56 -7.24 41.77
C ARG A 19 -29.04 -6.21 40.79
N TYR A 20 -28.00 -6.53 40.03
CA TYR A 20 -27.38 -5.56 39.12
C TYR A 20 -27.66 -5.95 37.67
N PRO A 21 -28.79 -5.51 37.08
CA PRO A 21 -29.04 -5.72 35.65
C PRO A 21 -28.09 -4.89 34.77
N ARG A 22 -27.37 -3.92 35.33
CA ARG A 22 -26.44 -3.09 34.58
C ARG A 22 -25.12 -3.82 34.36
N TYR A 23 -24.84 -4.07 33.09
CA TYR A 23 -23.49 -4.17 32.59
C TYR A 23 -22.82 -2.80 32.80
N ILE A 24 -21.79 -2.74 33.64
CA ILE A 24 -20.97 -1.53 33.82
C ILE A 24 -19.79 -1.69 32.88
N GLU A 25 -19.92 -1.06 31.72
CA GLU A 25 -18.84 -0.92 30.77
C GLU A 25 -17.88 0.15 31.31
N THR A 26 -16.67 -0.25 31.71
CA THR A 26 -15.64 0.69 32.21
C THR A 26 -14.81 1.28 31.09
N ASP A 27 -14.85 0.69 29.89
CA ASP A 27 -14.05 1.08 28.75
C ASP A 27 -14.96 1.64 27.64
N ASP A 28 -14.62 2.82 27.12
CA ASP A 28 -15.23 3.37 25.91
C ASP A 28 -15.04 2.38 24.75
N HIS A 29 -16.12 2.04 24.02
CA HIS A 29 -16.07 1.08 22.91
C HIS A 29 -15.04 1.48 21.85
N LYS A 30 -14.88 2.79 21.63
CA LYS A 30 -13.85 3.31 20.73
C LYS A 30 -12.44 2.92 21.20
N SER A 31 -12.18 2.99 22.51
CA SER A 31 -10.91 2.55 23.09
C SER A 31 -10.66 1.06 22.89
N ILE A 32 -11.71 0.23 22.87
CA ILE A 32 -11.58 -1.21 22.59
C ILE A 32 -11.11 -1.41 21.14
N LEU A 33 -11.71 -0.73 20.17
CA LEU A 33 -11.29 -0.83 18.77
C LEU A 33 -9.89 -0.27 18.51
N ASP A 34 -9.54 0.84 19.17
CA ASP A 34 -8.21 1.43 19.06
C ASP A 34 -7.12 0.44 19.52
N LYS A 35 -7.36 -0.28 20.62
CA LYS A 35 -6.45 -1.35 21.12
C LYS A 35 -6.31 -2.54 20.17
N LEU A 36 -7.27 -2.77 19.29
CA LEU A 36 -7.26 -3.88 18.32
C LEU A 36 -6.58 -3.52 16.99
N GLY A 37 -5.99 -2.32 16.88
CA GLY A 37 -5.35 -1.83 15.65
C GLY A 37 -6.15 -0.74 14.93
N GLY A 38 -7.21 -0.19 15.55
CA GLY A 38 -8.06 0.85 14.94
C GLY A 38 -7.34 2.16 14.62
N VAL A 39 -6.25 2.46 15.33
CA VAL A 39 -5.41 3.64 15.08
C VAL A 39 -4.65 3.52 13.76
N GLU A 40 -4.14 2.33 13.46
CA GLU A 40 -3.29 2.04 12.30
C GLU A 40 -4.12 1.68 11.05
N CYS A 41 -5.32 1.14 11.25
CA CYS A 41 -6.21 0.73 10.17
C CYS A 41 -6.70 1.96 9.37
N PRO A 42 -6.39 2.04 8.06
CA PRO A 42 -6.79 3.17 7.22
C PRO A 42 -8.27 3.10 6.78
N ASP A 43 -8.91 1.93 6.90
CA ASP A 43 -10.30 1.73 6.47
C ASP A 43 -11.30 2.28 7.50
N VAL A 44 -11.81 3.48 7.24
CA VAL A 44 -12.81 4.17 8.08
C VAL A 44 -14.16 3.44 8.08
N ALA A 45 -14.56 2.85 6.95
CA ALA A 45 -15.85 2.17 6.84
C ALA A 45 -15.85 0.86 7.64
N LEU A 46 -14.75 0.11 7.59
CA LEU A 46 -14.54 -1.08 8.42
C LEU A 46 -14.62 -0.72 9.91
N LYS A 47 -13.91 0.33 10.35
CA LYS A 47 -13.95 0.77 11.75
C LYS A 47 -15.35 1.15 12.22
N ALA A 48 -16.10 1.90 11.40
CA ALA A 48 -17.48 2.25 11.70
C ALA A 48 -18.39 1.00 11.78
N SER A 49 -18.21 0.03 10.88
CA SER A 49 -18.95 -1.24 10.92
C SER A 49 -18.66 -2.04 12.18
N LEU A 50 -17.38 -2.15 12.56
CA LEU A 50 -16.97 -2.86 13.78
C LEU A 50 -17.51 -2.18 15.04
N GLN A 51 -17.56 -0.84 15.07
CA GLN A 51 -18.18 -0.09 16.16
C GLN A 51 -19.66 -0.43 16.31
N VAL A 52 -20.43 -0.44 15.21
CA VAL A 52 -21.85 -0.79 15.22
C VAL A 52 -22.06 -2.24 15.68
N GLN A 53 -21.20 -3.17 15.25
CA GLN A 53 -21.26 -4.56 15.68
C GLN A 53 -21.00 -4.72 17.18
N LEU A 54 -20.00 -4.01 17.72
CA LEU A 54 -19.70 -3.99 19.14
C LEU A 54 -20.88 -3.44 19.94
N ASP A 55 -21.42 -2.28 19.53
CA ASP A 55 -22.60 -1.67 20.14
C ASP A 55 -23.78 -2.64 20.17
N ALA A 56 -24.03 -3.36 19.07
CA ALA A 56 -25.10 -4.33 18.97
C ALA A 56 -24.92 -5.52 19.95
N ILE A 57 -23.69 -6.00 20.16
CA ILE A 57 -23.41 -7.05 21.14
C ILE A 57 -23.75 -6.58 22.57
N HIS A 58 -23.35 -5.36 22.93
CA HIS A 58 -23.63 -4.79 24.26
C HIS A 58 -25.11 -4.48 24.47
N GLN A 59 -25.79 -3.93 23.46
CA GLN A 59 -27.23 -3.67 23.48
C GLN A 59 -28.01 -4.98 23.65
N ARG A 60 -27.67 -6.01 22.86
CA ARG A 60 -28.29 -7.33 22.97
C ARG A 60 -28.10 -7.93 24.37
N HIS A 61 -26.89 -7.85 24.93
CA HIS A 61 -26.63 -8.37 26.27
C HIS A 61 -27.44 -7.62 27.35
N SER A 62 -27.48 -6.30 27.26
CA SER A 62 -28.28 -5.47 28.16
C SER A 62 -29.76 -5.83 28.10
N HIS A 63 -30.28 -6.04 26.89
CA HIS A 63 -31.66 -6.49 26.67
C HIS A 63 -31.90 -7.89 27.25
N GLU A 64 -31.01 -8.86 27.01
CA GLU A 64 -31.10 -10.22 27.56
C GLU A 64 -31.10 -10.20 29.12
N LEU A 65 -30.28 -9.36 29.74
CA LEU A 65 -30.27 -9.20 31.20
C LEU A 65 -31.54 -8.53 31.74
N GLN A 66 -32.08 -7.54 31.02
CA GLN A 66 -33.33 -6.89 31.37
C GLN A 66 -34.52 -7.86 31.27
N GLN A 67 -34.60 -8.64 30.19
CA GLN A 67 -35.61 -9.70 30.03
C GLN A 67 -35.53 -10.74 31.16
N LEU A 68 -34.33 -11.15 31.53
CA LEU A 68 -34.12 -12.08 32.62
C LEU A 68 -34.60 -11.50 33.97
N HIS A 69 -34.35 -10.22 34.21
CA HIS A 69 -34.86 -9.51 35.39
C HIS A 69 -36.39 -9.42 35.42
N GLN A 70 -37.02 -9.09 34.28
CA GLN A 70 -38.49 -9.07 34.17
C GLN A 70 -39.09 -10.47 34.39
N THR A 71 -38.46 -11.50 33.83
CA THR A 71 -38.88 -12.90 34.01
C THR A 71 -38.81 -13.32 35.48
N PHE A 72 -37.76 -12.90 36.19
CA PHE A 72 -37.63 -13.13 37.63
C PHE A 72 -38.80 -12.52 38.39
N LEU A 73 -39.07 -11.23 38.20
CA LEU A 73 -40.15 -10.54 38.92
C LEU A 73 -41.52 -11.19 38.64
N ALA A 74 -41.77 -11.63 37.40
CA ALA A 74 -43.01 -12.30 37.03
C ALA A 74 -43.16 -13.72 37.63
N GLN A 75 -42.06 -14.43 37.87
CA GLN A 75 -42.09 -15.86 38.26
C GLN A 75 -41.69 -16.11 39.72
N CYS A 76 -41.15 -15.13 40.44
CA CYS A 76 -40.63 -15.31 41.80
C CYS A 76 -41.71 -15.48 42.87
N GLY A 77 -42.99 -15.25 42.54
CA GLY A 77 -44.11 -15.40 43.47
C GLY A 77 -44.21 -14.31 44.54
N GLU A 78 -43.30 -13.32 44.53
CA GLU A 78 -43.29 -12.20 45.47
C GLU A 78 -43.74 -10.91 44.75
N PRO A 79 -44.95 -10.38 45.05
CA PRO A 79 -45.48 -9.21 44.35
C PRO A 79 -44.71 -7.92 44.67
N ASN A 80 -44.05 -7.84 45.83
CA ASN A 80 -43.25 -6.68 46.17
C ASN A 80 -41.83 -6.83 45.60
N ALA A 81 -41.52 -6.08 44.54
CA ALA A 81 -40.20 -6.11 43.89
C ALA A 81 -39.03 -5.87 44.86
N THR A 82 -39.20 -5.04 45.89
CA THR A 82 -38.15 -4.80 46.91
C THR A 82 -37.88 -6.04 47.74
N VAL A 83 -38.93 -6.78 48.09
CA VAL A 83 -38.84 -8.04 48.83
C VAL A 83 -38.29 -9.16 47.95
N ALA A 84 -38.76 -9.26 46.70
CA ALA A 84 -38.26 -10.21 45.72
C ALA A 84 -36.75 -10.06 45.50
N MET A 85 -36.27 -8.82 45.48
CA MET A 85 -34.86 -8.48 45.32
C MET A 85 -34.10 -8.43 46.65
N SER A 86 -34.74 -8.73 47.79
CA SER A 86 -34.08 -8.77 49.10
C SER A 86 -33.18 -10.01 49.24
N LYS A 87 -32.16 -9.94 50.10
CA LYS A 87 -31.21 -11.05 50.30
C LYS A 87 -31.88 -12.34 50.80
N THR A 88 -33.02 -12.18 51.47
CA THR A 88 -33.70 -13.24 52.23
C THR A 88 -35.15 -13.44 51.80
N GLY A 89 -35.63 -12.78 50.75
CA GLY A 89 -37.03 -12.91 50.31
C GLY A 89 -38.03 -12.34 51.33
N GLY A 90 -37.62 -11.37 52.15
CA GLY A 90 -38.46 -10.80 53.21
C GLY A 90 -38.38 -11.54 54.54
N TRP A 91 -37.71 -12.70 54.60
CA TRP A 91 -37.49 -13.42 55.85
C TRP A 91 -36.36 -12.81 56.69
N SER A 92 -36.36 -13.13 57.98
CA SER A 92 -35.22 -12.87 58.85
C SER A 92 -33.98 -13.62 58.36
N ASP A 93 -32.79 -13.08 58.61
CA ASP A 93 -31.53 -13.78 58.28
C ASP A 93 -31.47 -15.16 58.95
N HIS A 94 -31.98 -15.27 60.18
CA HIS A 94 -32.00 -16.51 60.96
C HIS A 94 -32.85 -17.61 60.31
N ASP A 95 -34.10 -17.29 59.95
CA ASP A 95 -35.01 -18.26 59.32
C ASP A 95 -34.54 -18.63 57.92
N HIS A 96 -34.04 -17.64 57.17
CA HIS A 96 -33.47 -17.85 55.86
C HIS A 96 -32.26 -18.80 55.93
N ASP A 97 -31.30 -18.57 56.81
CA ASP A 97 -30.10 -19.40 56.91
C ASP A 97 -30.45 -20.85 57.33
N HIS A 98 -31.42 -21.04 58.23
CA HIS A 98 -31.96 -22.36 58.58
C HIS A 98 -32.61 -23.06 57.39
N TYR A 99 -33.47 -22.35 56.66
CA TYR A 99 -34.07 -22.85 55.42
C TYR A 99 -32.99 -23.30 54.42
N ILE A 100 -31.96 -22.48 54.20
CA ILE A 100 -30.85 -22.81 53.28
C ILE A 100 -30.11 -24.06 53.73
N LYS A 101 -29.88 -24.22 55.04
CA LYS A 101 -29.21 -25.40 55.59
C LYS A 101 -30.02 -26.68 55.30
N LEU A 102 -31.33 -26.65 55.51
CA LEU A 102 -32.23 -27.77 55.19
C LEU A 102 -32.31 -28.03 53.69
N PHE A 103 -32.40 -26.97 52.89
CA PHE A 103 -32.42 -27.07 51.44
C PHE A 103 -31.16 -27.76 50.92
N LYS A 104 -29.96 -27.39 51.42
CA LYS A 104 -28.69 -28.02 51.05
C LYS A 104 -28.59 -29.48 51.46
N ASP A 105 -29.20 -29.89 52.56
CA ASP A 105 -29.24 -31.30 52.98
C ASP A 105 -30.22 -32.12 52.12
N CYS A 106 -31.34 -31.52 51.71
CA CYS A 106 -32.43 -32.21 51.03
C CYS A 106 -32.29 -32.25 49.50
N ASP A 107 -31.76 -31.19 48.87
CA ASP A 107 -31.65 -31.06 47.39
C ASP A 107 -30.81 -32.19 46.76
N PRO A 108 -29.62 -32.56 47.29
CA PRO A 108 -28.84 -33.68 46.75
C PRO A 108 -29.51 -35.04 46.94
N LYS A 109 -30.37 -35.18 47.95
CA LYS A 109 -31.12 -36.40 48.26
C LYS A 109 -32.42 -36.52 47.46
N GLY A 110 -32.72 -35.53 46.60
CA GLY A 110 -33.95 -35.51 45.79
C GLY A 110 -35.23 -35.26 46.60
N ILE A 111 -35.13 -34.84 47.86
CA ILE A 111 -36.29 -34.60 48.74
C ILE A 111 -36.88 -33.23 48.39
N ARG A 112 -38.10 -33.21 47.86
CA ARG A 112 -38.78 -32.02 47.31
C ARG A 112 -40.25 -31.95 47.74
N ASN A 113 -40.92 -30.84 47.43
CA ASN A 113 -42.35 -30.62 47.67
C ASN A 113 -42.73 -30.93 49.13
N ASP A 114 -43.84 -31.62 49.36
CA ASP A 114 -44.39 -31.85 50.71
C ASP A 114 -43.39 -32.50 51.69
N PRO A 115 -42.62 -33.56 51.34
CA PRO A 115 -41.55 -34.07 52.20
C PRO A 115 -40.50 -33.03 52.63
N PHE A 116 -40.16 -32.09 51.74
CA PHE A 116 -39.24 -30.99 52.07
C PHE A 116 -39.93 -29.96 52.96
N LEU A 117 -41.13 -29.54 52.60
CA LEU A 117 -41.92 -28.55 53.35
C LEU A 117 -42.20 -28.99 54.78
N SER A 118 -42.51 -30.28 55.01
CA SER A 118 -42.71 -30.82 56.35
C SER A 118 -41.45 -30.73 57.22
N ARG A 119 -40.26 -30.95 56.64
CA ARG A 119 -38.98 -30.82 57.37
C ARG A 119 -38.66 -29.37 57.71
N VAL A 120 -38.99 -28.44 56.82
CA VAL A 120 -38.82 -27.01 57.07
C VAL A 120 -39.80 -26.55 58.16
N ALA A 121 -41.08 -26.94 58.07
CA ALA A 121 -42.10 -26.58 59.07
C ALA A 121 -41.76 -27.12 60.47
N ALA A 122 -41.12 -28.28 60.57
CA ALA A 122 -40.67 -28.84 61.85
C ALA A 122 -39.53 -28.03 62.50
N GLN A 123 -38.77 -27.24 61.74
CA GLN A 123 -37.61 -26.47 62.23
C GLN A 123 -37.92 -24.98 62.34
N LEU A 124 -38.79 -24.44 61.48
CA LEU A 124 -39.20 -23.04 61.44
C LEU A 124 -40.62 -22.90 61.97
N THR A 125 -40.80 -23.11 63.28
CA THR A 125 -42.13 -23.11 63.93
C THR A 125 -42.86 -21.77 63.87
N ASN A 126 -42.14 -20.67 63.62
CA ASN A 126 -42.70 -19.34 63.50
C ASN A 126 -43.25 -19.03 62.09
N GLN A 127 -42.99 -19.90 61.12
CA GLN A 127 -43.45 -19.74 59.73
C GLN A 127 -44.57 -20.74 59.44
N ASN A 128 -45.69 -20.26 58.88
CA ASN A 128 -46.75 -21.16 58.44
C ASN A 128 -46.36 -21.86 57.11
N VAL A 129 -47.05 -22.95 56.78
CA VAL A 129 -46.72 -23.77 55.60
C VAL A 129 -46.82 -22.98 54.30
N ASP A 130 -47.76 -22.05 54.19
CA ASP A 130 -47.94 -21.21 53.00
C ASP A 130 -46.80 -20.21 52.80
N ALA A 131 -46.29 -19.62 53.88
CA ALA A 131 -45.11 -18.75 53.87
C ALA A 131 -43.87 -19.55 53.47
N ILE A 132 -43.71 -20.78 53.98
CA ILE A 132 -42.62 -21.68 53.58
C ILE A 132 -42.71 -22.01 52.08
N ARG A 133 -43.92 -22.29 51.55
CA ARG A 133 -44.15 -22.55 50.12
C ARG A 133 -43.81 -21.34 49.23
N HIS A 134 -44.22 -20.15 49.64
CA HIS A 134 -43.84 -18.91 48.94
C HIS A 134 -42.33 -18.71 48.92
N HIS A 135 -41.68 -18.89 50.07
CA HIS A 135 -40.23 -18.74 50.18
C HIS A 135 -39.45 -19.79 49.38
N ASP A 136 -39.91 -21.05 49.35
CA ASP A 136 -39.31 -22.09 48.49
C ASP A 136 -39.45 -21.75 47.01
N THR A 137 -40.63 -21.26 46.59
CA THR A 137 -40.87 -20.79 45.21
C THR A 137 -39.92 -19.66 44.84
N TRP A 138 -39.83 -18.64 45.69
CA TRP A 138 -38.91 -17.51 45.52
C TRP A 138 -37.47 -17.98 45.44
N TYR A 139 -37.00 -18.80 46.38
CA TYR A 139 -35.60 -19.23 46.45
C TYR A 139 -35.20 -20.09 45.23
N ARG A 140 -36.08 -20.99 44.79
CA ARG A 140 -35.85 -21.78 43.57
C ARG A 140 -35.80 -20.89 42.32
N CYS A 141 -36.66 -19.87 42.24
CA CYS A 141 -36.62 -18.88 41.17
C CYS A 141 -35.29 -18.11 41.17
N VAL A 142 -34.86 -17.61 42.33
CA VAL A 142 -33.56 -16.95 42.52
C VAL A 142 -32.40 -17.83 42.03
N ARG A 143 -32.33 -19.10 42.46
CA ARG A 143 -31.26 -20.02 42.01
C ARG A 143 -31.25 -20.21 40.49
N ARG A 144 -32.43 -20.41 39.90
CA ARG A 144 -32.57 -20.62 38.45
C ARG A 144 -32.10 -19.39 37.67
N VAL A 145 -32.61 -18.21 38.04
CA VAL A 145 -32.27 -16.94 37.37
C VAL A 145 -30.80 -16.60 37.55
N ALA A 146 -30.23 -16.82 38.73
CA ALA A 146 -28.81 -16.59 38.95
C ALA A 146 -27.92 -17.49 38.08
N THR A 147 -28.36 -18.73 37.81
CA THR A 147 -27.66 -19.65 36.89
C THR A 147 -27.76 -19.14 35.45
N LEU A 148 -28.98 -18.84 34.98
CA LEU A 148 -29.22 -18.28 33.64
C LEU A 148 -28.45 -16.98 33.41
N LYS A 149 -28.36 -16.12 34.43
CA LYS A 149 -27.59 -14.89 34.36
C LYS A 149 -26.11 -15.17 34.16
N GLN A 150 -25.55 -16.12 34.91
CA GLN A 150 -24.16 -16.52 34.75
C GLN A 150 -23.90 -17.07 33.34
N ASP A 151 -24.82 -17.87 32.81
CA ASP A 151 -24.71 -18.40 31.45
C ASP A 151 -24.74 -17.27 30.41
N ARG A 152 -25.58 -16.25 30.59
CA ARG A 152 -25.64 -15.06 29.72
C ARG A 152 -24.39 -14.20 29.81
N LEU A 153 -23.80 -14.04 31.00
CA LEU A 153 -22.52 -13.35 31.18
C LEU A 153 -21.37 -14.10 30.49
N ASN A 154 -21.33 -15.43 30.64
CA ASN A 154 -20.33 -16.27 29.98
C ASN A 154 -20.48 -16.22 28.45
N GLU A 155 -21.73 -16.26 27.96
CA GLU A 155 -22.04 -16.14 26.54
C GLU A 155 -21.64 -14.78 25.96
N HIS A 156 -21.93 -13.69 26.67
CA HIS A 156 -21.48 -12.35 26.26
C HIS A 156 -19.97 -12.25 26.21
N ALA A 157 -19.26 -12.77 27.23
CA ALA A 157 -17.80 -12.82 27.22
C ALA A 157 -17.25 -13.60 26.00
N ARG A 158 -17.86 -14.73 25.64
CA ARG A 158 -17.50 -15.48 24.42
C ARG A 158 -17.72 -14.67 23.15
N ARG A 159 -18.87 -14.00 23.02
CA ARG A 159 -19.18 -13.15 21.85
C ARG A 159 -18.21 -12.00 21.72
N ILE A 160 -17.87 -11.33 22.82
CA ILE A 160 -16.88 -10.24 22.83
C ILE A 160 -15.50 -10.76 22.43
N GLN A 161 -15.09 -11.94 22.91
CA GLN A 161 -13.81 -12.50 22.51
C GLN A 161 -13.78 -12.86 21.02
N SER A 162 -14.81 -13.54 20.50
CA SER A 162 -14.95 -13.83 19.05
C SER A 162 -14.88 -12.55 18.23
N PHE A 163 -15.64 -11.53 18.64
CA PHE A 163 -15.61 -10.22 17.99
C PHE A 163 -14.21 -9.60 18.00
N ARG A 164 -13.50 -9.63 19.14
CA ARG A 164 -12.13 -9.09 19.24
C ARG A 164 -11.17 -9.80 18.28
N ASP A 165 -11.23 -11.12 18.22
CA ASP A 165 -10.37 -11.93 17.36
C ASP A 165 -10.66 -11.64 15.88
N GLU A 166 -11.93 -11.60 15.49
CA GLU A 166 -12.38 -11.29 14.13
C GLU A 166 -12.05 -9.84 13.72
N ALA A 167 -12.32 -8.88 14.60
CA ALA A 167 -12.04 -7.46 14.37
C ALA A 167 -10.53 -7.20 14.23
N SER A 168 -9.70 -7.81 15.07
CA SER A 168 -8.24 -7.70 14.99
C SER A 168 -7.73 -8.28 13.66
N ALA A 169 -8.21 -9.45 13.26
CA ALA A 169 -7.83 -10.06 11.99
C ALA A 169 -8.27 -9.21 10.78
N ALA A 170 -9.50 -8.68 10.80
CA ALA A 170 -10.02 -7.82 9.74
C ALA A 170 -9.22 -6.51 9.62
N MET A 171 -8.89 -5.88 10.73
CA MET A 171 -8.07 -4.66 10.75
C MET A 171 -6.64 -4.93 10.25
N ALA A 172 -6.01 -6.02 10.70
CA ALA A 172 -4.69 -6.41 10.21
C ALA A 172 -4.69 -6.67 8.69
N ALA A 173 -5.72 -7.34 8.17
CA ALA A 173 -5.88 -7.58 6.74
C ALA A 173 -6.07 -6.28 5.94
N ALA A 174 -6.88 -5.35 6.44
CA ALA A 174 -7.07 -4.04 5.82
C ALA A 174 -5.79 -3.22 5.78
N THR A 175 -5.02 -3.20 6.88
CA THR A 175 -3.71 -2.54 6.95
C THR A 175 -2.72 -3.16 5.96
N ALA A 176 -2.63 -4.50 5.91
CA ALA A 176 -1.75 -5.19 4.96
C ALA A 176 -2.14 -4.92 3.49
N ALA A 177 -3.43 -4.88 3.20
CA ALA A 177 -3.94 -4.54 1.86
C ALA A 177 -3.57 -3.10 1.47
N ALA A 178 -3.70 -2.15 2.39
CA ALA A 178 -3.33 -0.76 2.15
C ALA A 178 -1.83 -0.60 1.90
N VAL A 179 -0.99 -1.22 2.73
CA VAL A 179 0.48 -1.22 2.53
C VAL A 179 0.84 -1.84 1.17
N SER A 180 0.21 -2.96 0.80
CA SER A 180 0.44 -3.58 -0.51
C SER A 180 -0.03 -2.71 -1.68
N ALA A 181 -1.12 -1.95 -1.53
CA ALA A 181 -1.59 -1.04 -2.55
C ALA A 181 -0.60 0.11 -2.76
N THR A 182 -0.15 0.74 -1.67
CA THR A 182 0.88 1.80 -1.73
C THR A 182 2.17 1.30 -2.38
N ALA A 183 2.65 0.11 -2.01
CA ALA A 183 3.87 -0.46 -2.61
C ALA A 183 3.72 -0.71 -4.13
N LYS A 184 2.53 -1.13 -4.59
CA LYS A 184 2.25 -1.30 -6.02
C LYS A 184 2.20 0.04 -6.74
N ASP A 185 1.55 1.04 -6.15
CA ASP A 185 1.46 2.38 -6.73
C ASP A 185 2.86 3.01 -6.87
N GLU A 186 3.73 2.84 -5.88
CA GLU A 186 5.13 3.26 -5.92
C GLU A 186 5.91 2.53 -7.04
N GLU A 187 5.74 1.21 -7.17
CA GLU A 187 6.37 0.43 -8.24
C GLU A 187 5.91 0.87 -9.64
N TRP A 188 4.61 1.12 -9.82
CA TRP A 188 4.06 1.65 -11.06
C TRP A 188 4.59 3.05 -11.37
N ALA A 189 4.65 3.94 -10.38
CA ALA A 189 5.22 5.27 -10.54
C ALA A 189 6.69 5.21 -10.97
N GLN A 190 7.49 4.32 -10.38
CA GLN A 190 8.90 4.12 -10.76
C GLN A 190 9.03 3.63 -12.20
N ARG A 191 8.23 2.63 -12.61
CA ARG A 191 8.24 2.14 -14.00
C ARG A 191 7.90 3.24 -15.00
N MET A 192 6.92 4.08 -14.69
CA MET A 192 6.54 5.21 -15.54
C MET A 192 7.66 6.26 -15.63
N ALA A 193 8.36 6.53 -14.52
CA ALA A 193 9.52 7.42 -14.51
C ALA A 193 10.68 6.86 -15.35
N ASP A 194 10.99 5.57 -15.23
CA ASP A 194 12.03 4.89 -16.01
C ASP A 194 11.69 4.89 -17.51
N GLN A 195 10.44 4.63 -17.87
CA GLN A 195 9.96 4.71 -19.24
C GLN A 195 10.12 6.13 -19.78
N ALA A 196 9.67 7.15 -19.05
CA ALA A 196 9.80 8.55 -19.44
C ALA A 196 11.26 8.96 -19.65
N PHE A 197 12.16 8.51 -18.77
CA PHE A 197 13.60 8.73 -18.90
C PHE A 197 14.17 8.10 -20.18
N MET A 198 13.79 6.87 -20.48
CA MET A 198 14.24 6.18 -21.70
C MET A 198 13.70 6.86 -22.97
N HIS A 199 12.44 7.30 -22.98
CA HIS A 199 11.88 8.08 -24.08
C HIS A 199 12.64 9.40 -24.29
N ALA A 200 12.94 10.14 -23.22
CA ALA A 200 13.71 11.38 -23.31
C ALA A 200 15.12 11.13 -23.89
N LYS A 201 15.76 10.01 -23.52
CA LYS A 201 17.06 9.61 -24.08
C LYS A 201 16.97 9.31 -25.57
N VAL A 202 15.93 8.58 -26.00
CA VAL A 202 15.68 8.29 -27.42
C VAL A 202 15.46 9.57 -28.22
N GLU A 203 14.62 10.49 -27.73
CA GLU A 203 14.39 11.78 -28.40
C GLU A 203 15.66 12.62 -28.49
N ARG A 204 16.51 12.61 -27.45
CA ARG A 204 17.81 13.27 -27.52
C ARG A 204 18.72 12.67 -28.59
N PHE A 205 18.73 11.35 -28.76
CA PHE A 205 19.51 10.70 -29.81
C PHE A 205 18.97 11.00 -31.21
N LYS A 206 17.65 10.99 -31.40
CA LYS A 206 17.02 11.39 -32.65
C LYS A 206 17.37 12.83 -33.00
N GLY A 207 17.19 13.77 -32.07
CA GLY A 207 17.56 15.18 -32.29
C GLY A 207 19.02 15.37 -32.67
N LYS A 208 19.96 14.62 -32.05
CA LYS A 208 21.38 14.64 -32.45
C LYS A 208 21.61 14.08 -33.85
N ARG A 209 20.94 12.99 -34.21
CA ARG A 209 21.05 12.36 -35.53
C ARG A 209 20.49 13.29 -36.61
N ASP A 210 19.32 13.85 -36.36
CA ASP A 210 18.61 14.70 -37.31
C ASP A 210 19.40 16.00 -37.52
N ALA A 211 19.93 16.62 -36.45
CA ALA A 211 20.86 17.75 -36.58
C ALA A 211 22.12 17.41 -37.39
N LYS A 212 22.68 16.21 -37.24
CA LYS A 212 23.83 15.76 -38.05
C LYS A 212 23.45 15.59 -39.52
N ALA A 213 22.26 15.06 -39.81
CA ALA A 213 21.75 14.91 -41.16
C ALA A 213 21.53 16.28 -41.82
N ASP A 214 20.95 17.24 -41.09
CA ASP A 214 20.72 18.61 -41.57
C ASP A 214 22.04 19.33 -41.87
N MET A 215 23.04 19.23 -40.98
CA MET A 215 24.36 19.80 -41.25
C MET A 215 25.02 19.19 -42.49
N ALA A 216 24.89 17.87 -42.68
CA ALA A 216 25.44 17.20 -43.87
C ALA A 216 24.73 17.66 -45.15
N ALA A 217 23.40 17.83 -45.10
CA ALA A 217 22.62 18.37 -46.21
C ALA A 217 23.03 19.82 -46.54
N HIS A 218 23.23 20.66 -45.53
CA HIS A 218 23.72 22.03 -45.72
C HIS A 218 25.13 22.08 -46.31
N GLN A 219 26.05 21.22 -45.85
CA GLN A 219 27.39 21.12 -46.43
C GLN A 219 27.37 20.67 -47.89
N ALA A 220 26.51 19.72 -48.23
CA ALA A 220 26.33 19.27 -49.62
C ALA A 220 25.80 20.41 -50.52
N GLU A 221 24.84 21.21 -50.03
CA GLU A 221 24.31 22.35 -50.79
C GLU A 221 25.36 23.46 -50.95
N ILE A 222 26.16 23.74 -49.92
CA ILE A 222 27.29 24.70 -50.04
C ILE A 222 28.27 24.22 -51.11
N ALA A 223 28.69 22.95 -51.07
CA ALA A 223 29.61 22.38 -52.05
C ALA A 223 29.04 22.45 -53.48
N ARG A 224 27.74 22.25 -53.65
CA ARG A 224 27.04 22.40 -54.94
C ARG A 224 27.10 23.85 -55.43
N LEU A 225 26.79 24.82 -54.56
CA LEU A 225 26.83 26.25 -54.89
C LEU A 225 28.26 26.73 -55.21
N GLU A 226 29.27 26.21 -54.50
CA GLU A 226 30.68 26.50 -54.79
C GLU A 226 31.11 25.93 -56.14
N ALA A 227 30.73 24.69 -56.45
CA ALA A 227 31.01 24.08 -57.75
C ALA A 227 30.35 24.86 -58.90
N ASP A 228 29.07 25.24 -58.73
CA ASP A 228 28.34 26.09 -59.68
C ASP A 228 29.06 27.44 -59.87
N ALA A 229 29.52 28.07 -58.79
CA ALA A 229 30.24 29.34 -58.85
C ALA A 229 31.60 29.22 -59.57
N ILE A 230 32.35 28.15 -59.32
CA ILE A 230 33.61 27.86 -60.02
C ILE A 230 33.34 27.65 -61.52
N GLN A 231 32.30 26.90 -61.87
CA GLN A 231 31.93 26.65 -63.26
C GLN A 231 31.54 27.96 -63.96
N VAL A 232 30.71 28.79 -63.34
CA VAL A 232 30.34 30.11 -63.87
C VAL A 232 31.58 31.01 -64.04
N ALA A 233 32.52 30.99 -63.09
CA ALA A 233 33.76 31.74 -63.20
C ALA A 233 34.64 31.24 -64.35
N ALA A 234 34.75 29.92 -64.55
CA ALA A 234 35.47 29.30 -65.65
C ALA A 234 34.83 29.62 -67.01
N ASP A 235 33.51 29.52 -67.12
CA ASP A 235 32.76 29.87 -68.33
C ASP A 235 32.91 31.35 -68.67
N ARG A 236 32.86 32.24 -67.67
CA ARG A 236 33.11 33.67 -67.86
C ARG A 236 34.54 33.94 -68.32
N LYS A 237 35.54 33.21 -67.80
CA LYS A 237 36.94 33.32 -68.26
C LYS A 237 37.06 32.87 -69.71
N ARG A 238 36.47 31.72 -70.05
CA ARG A 238 36.46 31.17 -71.41
C ARG A 238 35.79 32.13 -72.41
N LEU A 239 34.68 32.76 -72.03
CA LEU A 239 34.02 33.79 -72.84
C LEU A 239 34.93 35.00 -73.08
N LYS A 240 35.58 35.52 -72.03
CA LYS A 240 36.55 36.63 -72.16
C LYS A 240 37.74 36.26 -73.04
N GLU A 241 38.29 35.05 -72.90
CA GLU A 241 39.38 34.55 -73.75
C GLU A 241 38.93 34.42 -75.21
N HIS A 242 37.72 33.91 -75.45
CA HIS A 242 37.15 33.81 -76.80
C HIS A 242 36.93 35.19 -77.42
N GLU A 243 36.38 36.16 -76.66
CA GLU A 243 36.24 37.55 -77.11
C GLU A 243 37.58 38.21 -77.41
N LEU A 244 38.61 37.97 -76.58
CA LEU A 244 39.96 38.47 -76.82
C LEU A 244 40.55 37.86 -78.10
N LYS A 245 40.44 36.55 -78.29
CA LYS A 245 40.86 35.87 -79.53
C LYS A 245 40.13 36.42 -80.76
N LYS A 246 38.82 36.66 -80.64
CA LYS A 246 38.03 37.26 -81.72
C LYS A 246 38.52 38.68 -82.07
N LYS A 247 38.85 39.51 -81.08
CA LYS A 247 39.43 40.85 -81.31
C LYS A 247 40.82 40.76 -81.96
N LEU A 248 41.71 39.90 -81.46
CA LEU A 248 43.02 39.65 -82.06
C LEU A 248 42.92 39.21 -83.53
N LEU A 249 41.95 38.36 -83.87
CA LEU A 249 41.66 37.93 -85.24
C LEU A 249 41.02 39.03 -86.12
N GLN A 250 40.40 40.06 -85.52
CA GLN A 250 39.89 41.23 -86.25
C GLN A 250 40.99 42.26 -86.50
N ASP A 251 41.92 42.42 -85.56
CA ASP A 251 43.02 43.40 -85.65
C ASP A 251 44.23 42.89 -86.47
N HIS A 252 44.38 41.58 -86.65
CA HIS A 252 45.50 40.97 -87.35
C HIS A 252 45.06 39.89 -88.36
N SER A 253 45.68 39.88 -89.55
CA SER A 253 45.44 38.82 -90.56
C SER A 253 45.94 37.46 -90.03
N TRP A 254 45.26 36.36 -90.38
CA TRP A 254 45.54 34.99 -89.91
C TRP A 254 47.03 34.58 -89.89
N GLN A 255 47.86 35.13 -90.79
CA GLN A 255 49.30 34.87 -90.84
C GLN A 255 50.09 35.44 -89.65
N GLN A 256 49.67 36.56 -89.07
CA GLN A 256 50.36 37.16 -87.92
C GLN A 256 50.00 36.45 -86.60
N VAL A 257 48.79 35.92 -86.49
CA VAL A 257 48.34 35.19 -85.30
C VAL A 257 49.00 33.81 -85.20
N ASP A 258 49.15 33.09 -86.31
CA ASP A 258 49.86 31.80 -86.34
C ASP A 258 51.35 31.96 -85.98
N MET A 259 51.99 33.04 -86.43
CA MET A 259 53.39 33.32 -86.13
C MET A 259 53.61 33.61 -84.63
N LEU A 260 52.73 34.38 -84.00
CA LEU A 260 52.78 34.65 -82.55
C LEU A 260 52.46 33.40 -81.72
N ALA A 261 51.49 32.58 -82.15
CA ALA A 261 51.18 31.32 -81.47
C ALA A 261 52.32 30.30 -81.59
N GLN A 262 53.02 30.26 -82.72
CA GLN A 262 54.25 29.49 -82.89
C GLN A 262 55.36 30.01 -81.99
N ASP A 263 55.57 31.32 -81.89
CA ASP A 263 56.58 31.91 -81.00
C ASP A 263 56.29 31.60 -79.52
N GLU A 264 55.03 31.71 -79.08
CA GLU A 264 54.62 31.35 -77.71
C GLU A 264 54.78 29.84 -77.44
N ALA A 265 54.37 28.98 -78.38
CA ALA A 265 54.56 27.54 -78.24
C ALA A 265 56.05 27.16 -78.18
N THR A 266 56.90 27.86 -78.93
CA THR A 266 58.36 27.66 -78.90
C THR A 266 58.96 28.17 -77.59
N ALA A 267 58.45 29.28 -77.04
CA ALA A 267 58.87 29.81 -75.75
C ALA A 267 58.47 28.88 -74.59
N LEU A 268 57.26 28.33 -74.62
CA LEU A 268 56.79 27.34 -73.64
C LEU A 268 57.63 26.05 -73.68
N LYS A 269 57.98 25.59 -74.89
CA LYS A 269 58.84 24.41 -75.06
C LYS A 269 60.26 24.66 -74.52
N ARG A 270 60.83 25.85 -74.74
CA ARG A 270 62.11 26.24 -74.12
C ARG A 270 62.03 26.35 -72.60
N ALA A 271 60.90 26.81 -72.05
CA ALA A 271 60.72 26.89 -70.60
C ALA A 271 60.66 25.49 -69.96
N ILE A 272 59.97 24.54 -70.59
CA ILE A 272 59.91 23.13 -70.17
C ILE A 272 61.31 22.49 -70.27
N GLU A 273 62.00 22.65 -71.39
CA GLU A 273 63.37 22.12 -71.57
C GLU A 273 64.36 22.72 -70.54
N ALA A 274 64.17 23.98 -70.14
CA ALA A 274 64.99 24.61 -69.10
C ALA A 274 64.69 24.08 -67.69
N GLU A 275 63.44 23.72 -67.36
CA GLU A 275 63.12 23.03 -66.11
C GLU A 275 63.68 21.60 -66.11
N GLU A 276 63.51 20.84 -67.20
CA GLU A 276 64.09 19.50 -67.31
C GLU A 276 65.62 19.52 -67.19
N LEU A 277 66.29 20.56 -67.71
CA LEU A 277 67.74 20.74 -67.54
C LEU A 277 68.10 21.00 -66.07
N LYS A 278 67.34 21.86 -65.37
CA LYS A 278 67.55 22.10 -63.93
C LYS A 278 67.35 20.84 -63.09
N GLU A 279 66.36 20.02 -63.40
CA GLU A 279 66.16 18.73 -62.73
C GLU A 279 67.33 17.77 -62.98
N ARG A 280 67.85 17.70 -64.21
CA ARG A 280 69.05 16.90 -64.53
C ARG A 280 70.29 17.39 -63.79
N ASP A 281 70.49 18.70 -63.72
CA ASP A 281 71.63 19.30 -63.00
C ASP A 281 71.53 19.03 -61.49
N ALA A 282 70.33 19.10 -60.90
CA ALA A 282 70.10 18.74 -59.51
C ALA A 282 70.41 17.26 -59.22
N VAL A 283 69.94 16.33 -60.07
CA VAL A 283 70.25 14.90 -59.92
C VAL A 283 71.74 14.59 -60.09
N ASN A 284 72.43 15.31 -60.99
CA ASN A 284 73.87 15.14 -61.17
C ASN A 284 74.65 15.70 -59.97
N ALA A 285 74.22 16.84 -59.41
CA ALA A 285 74.78 17.38 -58.18
C ALA A 285 74.60 16.42 -57.00
N GLU A 286 73.42 15.79 -56.85
CA GLU A 286 73.20 14.74 -55.83
C GLU A 286 74.10 13.52 -56.05
N ARG A 287 74.32 13.08 -57.30
CA ARG A 287 75.26 11.98 -57.60
C ARG A 287 76.71 12.31 -57.27
N VAL A 288 77.14 13.56 -57.50
CA VAL A 288 78.47 14.03 -57.14
C VAL A 288 78.60 14.11 -55.62
N ALA A 289 77.60 14.67 -54.92
CA ALA A 289 77.56 14.73 -53.46
C ALA A 289 77.64 13.33 -52.84
N PHE A 290 76.84 12.37 -53.34
CA PHE A 290 76.89 10.98 -52.89
C PHE A 290 78.27 10.32 -53.13
N ARG A 291 78.92 10.59 -54.27
CA ARG A 291 80.30 10.08 -54.50
C ARG A 291 81.31 10.70 -53.56
N VAL A 292 81.22 12.00 -53.28
CA VAL A 292 82.10 12.68 -52.31
C VAL A 292 81.91 12.07 -50.91
N GLU A 293 80.66 11.86 -50.50
CA GLU A 293 80.32 11.23 -49.22
C GLU A 293 80.80 9.75 -49.14
N GLU A 294 80.74 8.99 -50.24
CA GLU A 294 81.31 7.64 -50.32
C GLU A 294 82.85 7.63 -50.20
N TYR A 295 83.54 8.65 -50.71
CA TYR A 295 85.00 8.78 -50.60
C TYR A 295 85.44 9.26 -49.21
N GLU A 296 84.62 10.06 -48.52
CA GLU A 296 84.87 10.53 -47.15
C GLU A 296 84.59 9.44 -46.08
N VAL A 297 83.77 8.43 -46.38
CA VAL A 297 83.50 7.27 -45.48
C VAL A 297 84.51 6.11 -45.68
N LYS A 298 85.28 6.11 -46.78
CA LYS A 298 86.29 5.07 -47.09
C LYS A 298 87.74 5.47 -46.75
N HIS A 299 87.94 6.61 -46.06
CA HIS A 299 89.21 7.09 -45.51
C HIS A 299 89.10 7.36 -44.01
#